data_AF-A0AAU1YWQ8-F1
#
_entry.id   AF-A0AAU1YWQ8-F1
#
_cell.length_a   1.000
_cell.length_b   1.000
_cell.length_c   1.000
_cell.angle_alpha   90.00
_cell.angle_beta   90.00
_cell.angle_gamma   90.00
#
_symmetry.space_group_name_H-M   'P 1'
#
loop_
_entity.id
_entity.type
_entity.pdbx_description
1 polymer ?
#
loop_
_entity_poly.entity_id
_entity_poly.type
_entity_poly.pdbx_seq_one_letter_code
_entity_poly.pdbx_strand_id
1 'polypeptide(L)'
;MGISSTHEGTREEPLGRSGGRAEPAIPNDNAAHASLPARPRDRVLRAACVAVPPLWTALGVRHAAGTLRHYLRGTGRPYRVDARALLAVPAVREEVDRRLAEWREAARSLGEPGAYAADSGWRGVLLTRRGSADWWLALRGAQYRISGTVRVHEDGSVVSDYRFQVHKSWNFDRGESEFGIPFTPFARLHETGLAREFTAVGEVDGLVDSADADAAGDTEDPRESRPRGGILVDTPASEG
;
A
#
# COMPACT_ATOMS: atom_id res chain seq x y z
N MET A 1 -38.41 -34.15 -28.34
CA MET A 1 -38.66 -32.69 -28.31
C MET A 1 -38.27 -32.17 -26.93
N GLY A 2 -37.43 -31.14 -26.87
CA GLY A 2 -37.22 -30.34 -25.66
C GLY A 2 -35.93 -30.63 -24.88
N ILE A 3 -34.79 -30.25 -25.46
CA ILE A 3 -33.55 -30.01 -24.72
C ILE A 3 -33.65 -28.63 -24.06
N SER A 4 -33.83 -28.58 -22.74
CA SER A 4 -33.60 -27.35 -21.97
C SER A 4 -32.11 -27.22 -21.73
N SER A 5 -31.45 -26.44 -22.60
CA SER A 5 -30.08 -25.98 -22.38
C SER A 5 -30.14 -24.77 -21.45
N THR A 6 -29.72 -24.94 -20.20
CA THR A 6 -29.53 -23.85 -19.25
C THR A 6 -28.30 -23.06 -19.71
N HIS A 7 -28.52 -21.85 -20.23
CA HIS A 7 -27.45 -20.90 -20.51
C HIS A 7 -26.83 -20.46 -19.17
N GLU A 8 -25.77 -21.14 -18.76
CA GLU A 8 -24.88 -20.68 -17.71
C GLU A 8 -24.05 -19.54 -18.33
N GLY A 9 -24.49 -18.29 -18.07
CA GLY A 9 -23.79 -17.11 -18.54
C GLY A 9 -22.36 -17.11 -18.02
N THR A 10 -21.39 -17.18 -18.93
CA THR A 10 -19.98 -16.90 -18.66
C THR A 10 -19.90 -15.51 -18.03
N ARG A 11 -19.70 -15.45 -16.70
CA ARG A 11 -19.27 -14.21 -16.05
C ARG A 11 -17.95 -13.83 -16.69
N GLU A 12 -17.94 -12.74 -17.44
CA GLU A 12 -16.69 -12.15 -17.95
C GLU A 12 -15.71 -12.01 -16.79
N GLU A 13 -14.52 -12.59 -16.95
CA GLU A 13 -13.49 -12.52 -15.93
C GLU A 13 -13.04 -11.06 -15.81
N PRO A 14 -12.92 -10.51 -14.59
CA PRO A 14 -12.51 -9.11 -14.43
C PRO A 14 -11.11 -8.88 -14.98
N LEU A 15 -10.88 -7.69 -15.53
CA LEU A 15 -9.59 -7.28 -16.07
C LEU A 15 -8.48 -7.38 -15.01
N GLY A 16 -7.32 -7.92 -15.42
CA GLY A 16 -6.09 -7.96 -14.62
C GLY A 16 -6.05 -8.96 -13.47
N ARG A 17 -6.96 -9.94 -13.44
CA ARG A 17 -6.96 -11.01 -12.42
C ARG A 17 -5.78 -11.99 -12.59
N SER A 18 -5.23 -12.08 -13.80
CA SER A 18 -4.11 -12.98 -14.12
C SER A 18 -2.90 -12.80 -13.20
N GLY A 19 -2.53 -13.87 -12.47
CA GLY A 19 -1.40 -13.87 -11.54
C GLY A 19 -1.69 -13.31 -10.13
N GLY A 20 -2.91 -12.85 -9.86
CA GLY A 20 -3.38 -12.49 -8.52
C GLY A 20 -4.03 -13.67 -7.81
N ARG A 21 -3.97 -13.70 -6.48
CA ARG A 21 -4.69 -14.70 -5.67
C ARG A 21 -6.12 -14.26 -5.37
N ALA A 22 -7.04 -15.21 -5.23
CA ALA A 22 -8.42 -14.91 -4.83
C ALA A 22 -8.49 -14.37 -3.38
N GLU A 23 -7.68 -14.96 -2.49
CA GLU A 23 -7.56 -14.60 -1.08
C GLU A 23 -6.13 -14.15 -0.75
N PRO A 24 -5.94 -13.31 0.28
CA PRO A 24 -4.61 -13.00 0.70
C PRO A 24 -3.98 -14.26 1.28
N ALA A 25 -2.68 -14.48 1.04
CA ALA A 25 -1.95 -15.54 1.72
C ALA A 25 -1.96 -15.27 3.23
N ILE A 26 -2.29 -16.29 4.01
CA ILE A 26 -2.31 -16.25 5.46
C ILE A 26 -1.22 -17.20 5.94
N PRO A 27 0.06 -16.79 6.00
CA PRO A 27 1.16 -17.67 6.39
C PRO A 27 1.19 -17.96 7.90
N ASN A 28 0.05 -17.93 8.60
CA ASN A 28 0.05 -17.91 10.06
C ASN A 28 0.03 -19.33 10.65
N ASP A 29 1.17 -20.00 10.50
CA ASP A 29 1.45 -21.35 11.01
C ASP A 29 2.08 -21.29 12.41
N ASN A 30 2.14 -20.10 13.02
CA ASN A 30 2.81 -19.88 14.29
C ASN A 30 2.10 -20.61 15.44
N ALA A 31 2.90 -20.97 16.45
CA ALA A 31 2.43 -21.68 17.64
C ALA A 31 1.32 -20.89 18.38
N ALA A 32 0.41 -21.61 19.02
CA ALA A 32 -0.74 -21.02 19.69
C ALA A 32 -0.36 -19.94 20.72
N HIS A 33 -1.17 -18.89 20.79
CA HIS A 33 -1.00 -17.80 21.76
C HIS A 33 -1.10 -18.31 23.19
N ALA A 34 -0.20 -17.81 24.05
CA ALA A 34 -0.13 -18.19 25.47
C ALA A 34 -0.04 -19.72 25.71
N SER A 35 0.52 -20.47 24.76
CA SER A 35 0.77 -21.91 24.87
C SER A 35 1.95 -22.28 25.77
N LEU A 36 2.82 -21.33 26.10
CA LEU A 36 4.03 -21.54 26.91
C LEU A 36 4.05 -20.68 28.17
N PRO A 37 4.68 -21.14 29.26
CA PRO A 37 4.92 -20.29 30.42
C PRO A 37 5.98 -19.22 30.12
N ALA A 38 5.73 -18.00 30.58
CA ALA A 38 6.67 -16.88 30.48
C ALA A 38 7.89 -17.06 31.38
N ARG A 39 9.09 -16.93 30.81
CA ARG A 39 10.37 -16.94 31.54
C ARG A 39 10.82 -15.52 31.91
N PRO A 40 11.72 -15.34 32.90
CA PRO A 40 12.26 -14.01 33.23
C PRO A 40 12.86 -13.29 32.01
N ARG A 41 13.61 -13.99 31.17
CA ARG A 41 14.17 -13.43 29.93
C ARG A 41 13.11 -12.90 28.95
N ASP A 42 11.93 -13.52 28.92
CA ASP A 42 10.84 -13.13 28.03
C ASP A 42 10.24 -11.79 28.53
N ARG A 43 10.15 -11.61 29.86
CA ARG A 43 9.75 -10.34 30.49
C ARG A 43 10.77 -9.22 30.27
N VAL A 44 12.07 -9.54 30.35
CA VAL A 44 13.16 -8.58 30.06
C VAL A 44 13.08 -8.12 28.61
N LEU A 45 12.92 -9.06 27.67
CA LEU A 45 12.75 -8.73 26.25
C LEU A 45 11.51 -7.85 26.03
N ARG A 46 10.37 -8.21 26.64
CA ARG A 46 9.16 -7.37 26.57
C ARG A 46 9.42 -5.96 27.08
N ALA A 47 10.09 -5.82 28.22
CA ALA A 47 10.42 -4.51 28.80
C ALA A 47 11.30 -3.68 27.85
N ALA A 48 12.31 -4.30 27.24
CA ALA A 48 13.13 -3.65 26.21
C ALA A 48 12.28 -3.21 25.00
N CYS A 49 11.39 -4.06 24.51
CA CYS A 49 10.48 -3.71 23.41
C CYS A 49 9.52 -2.57 23.77
N VAL A 50 9.06 -2.45 25.02
CA VAL A 50 8.19 -1.34 25.46
C VAL A 50 8.91 0.02 25.37
N ALA A 51 10.23 0.06 25.54
CA ALA A 51 11.03 1.28 25.43
C ALA A 51 11.27 1.73 23.97
N VAL A 52 11.07 0.86 22.99
CA VAL A 52 11.37 1.15 21.56
C VAL A 52 10.33 2.10 20.91
N PRO A 53 9.01 1.91 21.03
CA PRO A 53 8.03 2.78 20.40
C PRO A 53 8.15 4.29 20.69
N PRO A 54 8.43 4.75 21.94
CA PRO A 54 8.61 6.19 22.17
C PRO A 54 9.84 6.73 21.43
N LEU A 55 10.96 5.99 21.42
CA LEU A 55 12.15 6.35 20.65
C LEU A 55 11.85 6.44 19.15
N TRP A 56 11.18 5.43 18.60
CA TRP A 56 10.77 5.43 17.19
C TRP A 56 9.82 6.59 16.85
N THR A 57 8.90 6.91 17.75
CA THR A 57 8.00 8.06 17.56
C THR A 57 8.80 9.37 17.51
N ALA A 58 9.81 9.53 18.37
CA ALA A 58 10.69 10.69 18.37
C ALA A 58 11.56 10.79 17.10
N LEU A 59 11.93 9.64 16.51
CA LEU A 59 12.66 9.55 15.25
C LEU A 59 11.76 9.64 13.99
N GLY A 60 10.45 9.85 14.16
CA GLY A 60 9.51 10.00 13.04
C GLY A 60 9.04 8.69 12.39
N VAL A 61 9.47 7.52 12.89
CA VAL A 61 9.02 6.19 12.42
C VAL A 61 7.76 5.76 13.18
N ARG A 62 6.66 6.44 12.87
CA ARG A 62 5.40 6.38 13.63
C ARG A 62 4.58 5.13 13.32
N HIS A 63 4.58 4.64 12.08
CA HIS A 63 3.86 3.43 11.71
C HIS A 63 4.47 2.20 12.38
N ALA A 64 5.80 2.10 12.39
CA ALA A 64 6.55 1.05 13.07
C ALA A 64 6.33 1.09 14.58
N ALA A 65 6.34 2.27 15.18
CA ALA A 65 6.01 2.43 16.59
C ALA A 65 4.57 1.99 16.89
N GLY A 66 3.62 2.28 15.98
CA GLY A 66 2.23 1.87 16.07
C GLY A 66 2.05 0.35 16.07
N THR A 67 2.65 -0.34 15.09
CA THR A 67 2.55 -1.81 14.97
C THR A 67 3.21 -2.51 16.16
N LEU A 68 4.39 -2.07 16.59
CA LEU A 68 5.06 -2.65 17.77
C LEU A 68 4.27 -2.42 19.06
N ARG A 69 3.68 -1.23 19.26
CA ARG A 69 2.78 -1.01 20.42
C ARG A 69 1.58 -1.94 20.37
N HIS A 70 0.98 -2.12 19.20
CA HIS A 70 -0.18 -2.98 19.03
C HIS A 70 0.14 -4.44 19.34
N TYR A 71 1.28 -4.92 18.86
CA TYR A 71 1.83 -6.24 19.20
C TYR A 71 1.96 -6.43 20.73
N LEU A 72 2.61 -5.48 21.40
CA LEU A 72 2.91 -5.54 22.84
C LEU A 72 1.68 -5.36 23.74
N ARG A 73 0.57 -4.83 23.21
CA ARG A 73 -0.74 -4.81 23.90
C ARG A 73 -1.35 -6.21 24.01
N GLY A 74 -0.92 -7.18 23.19
CA GLY A 74 -1.34 -8.57 23.33
C GLY A 74 -2.79 -8.88 22.96
N THR A 75 -3.49 -7.97 22.27
CA THR A 75 -4.92 -8.17 21.99
C THR A 75 -5.18 -9.11 20.81
N GLY A 76 -4.29 -9.16 19.82
CA GLY A 76 -4.47 -9.89 18.57
C GLY A 76 -5.59 -9.35 17.68
N ARG A 77 -6.22 -8.23 18.04
CA ARG A 77 -7.24 -7.58 17.23
C ARG A 77 -6.62 -7.07 15.92
N PRO A 78 -7.39 -6.99 14.82
CA PRO A 78 -6.88 -6.40 13.59
C PRO A 78 -6.31 -4.99 13.82
N TYR A 79 -5.16 -4.71 13.23
CA TYR A 79 -4.52 -3.40 13.24
C TYR A 79 -4.90 -2.64 11.98
N ARG A 80 -5.44 -1.43 12.13
CA ARG A 80 -5.79 -0.58 10.98
C ARG A 80 -4.55 0.13 10.44
N VAL A 81 -4.16 -0.21 9.23
CA VAL A 81 -3.11 0.45 8.46
C VAL A 81 -3.70 1.68 7.77
N ASP A 82 -2.93 2.76 7.72
CA ASP A 82 -3.23 3.90 6.85
C ASP A 82 -2.92 3.50 5.40
N ALA A 83 -3.95 3.01 4.71
CA ALA A 83 -3.83 2.53 3.34
C ALA A 83 -3.46 3.65 2.36
N ARG A 84 -3.91 4.89 2.60
CA ARG A 84 -3.56 6.04 1.75
C ARG A 84 -2.09 6.40 1.89
N ALA A 85 -1.56 6.43 3.12
CA ALA A 85 -0.14 6.66 3.36
C ALA A 85 0.74 5.52 2.84
N LEU A 86 0.28 4.26 2.93
CA LEU A 86 0.98 3.13 2.34
C LEU A 86 0.98 3.20 0.80
N LEU A 87 -0.14 3.61 0.20
CA LEU A 87 -0.28 3.74 -1.24
C LEU A 87 0.67 4.78 -1.86
N ALA A 88 1.03 5.79 -1.07
CA ALA A 88 1.99 6.83 -1.43
C ALA A 88 3.46 6.36 -1.34
N VAL A 89 3.74 5.15 -0.86
CA VAL A 89 5.10 4.60 -0.87
C VAL A 89 5.47 4.27 -2.33
N PRO A 90 6.64 4.73 -2.84
CA PRO A 90 7.00 4.58 -4.26
C PRO A 90 6.86 3.15 -4.80
N ALA A 91 7.39 2.16 -4.08
CA ALA A 91 7.30 0.76 -4.50
C ALA A 91 5.84 0.23 -4.57
N VAL A 92 4.95 0.73 -3.71
CA VAL A 92 3.52 0.36 -3.75
C VAL A 92 2.82 1.10 -4.89
N ARG A 93 3.18 2.37 -5.10
CA ARG A 93 2.63 3.20 -6.15
C ARG A 93 2.96 2.66 -7.54
N GLU A 94 4.24 2.39 -7.80
CA GLU A 94 4.73 1.78 -9.04
C GLU A 94 4.00 0.46 -9.36
N GLU A 95 3.79 -0.37 -8.34
CA GLU A 95 3.06 -1.63 -8.47
C GLU A 95 1.60 -1.42 -8.88
N VAL A 96 0.92 -0.45 -8.27
CA VAL A 96 -0.47 -0.11 -8.60
C VAL A 96 -0.58 0.53 -9.98
N ASP A 97 0.30 1.49 -10.31
CA ASP A 97 0.28 2.19 -11.59
C ASP A 97 0.52 1.21 -12.75
N ARG A 98 1.42 0.24 -12.56
CA ARG A 98 1.63 -0.85 -13.52
C ARG A 98 0.36 -1.67 -13.76
N ARG A 99 -0.41 -1.98 -12.71
CA ARG A 99 -1.68 -2.72 -12.84
C ARG A 99 -2.76 -1.89 -13.52
N LEU A 100 -2.84 -0.60 -13.21
CA LEU A 100 -3.76 0.33 -13.86
C LEU A 100 -3.43 0.46 -15.36
N ALA A 101 -2.15 0.53 -15.72
CA ALA A 101 -1.72 0.52 -17.12
C ALA A 101 -2.13 -0.77 -17.86
N GLU A 102 -1.95 -1.93 -17.23
CA GLU A 102 -2.40 -3.22 -17.78
C GLU A 102 -3.91 -3.27 -17.97
N TRP A 103 -4.69 -2.73 -17.02
CA TRP A 103 -6.14 -2.66 -17.17
C TRP A 103 -6.56 -1.75 -18.32
N ARG A 104 -5.90 -0.60 -18.49
CA ARG A 104 -6.17 0.34 -19.59
C ARG A 104 -5.88 -0.31 -20.94
N GLU A 105 -4.75 -0.99 -21.07
CA GLU A 105 -4.40 -1.68 -22.31
C GLU A 105 -5.38 -2.82 -22.63
N ALA A 106 -5.74 -3.62 -21.62
CA ALA A 106 -6.73 -4.67 -21.79
C ALA A 106 -8.10 -4.10 -22.21
N ALA A 107 -8.56 -3.03 -21.56
CA ALA A 107 -9.83 -2.39 -21.92
C ALA A 107 -9.82 -1.83 -23.35
N ARG A 108 -8.71 -1.19 -23.79
CA ARG A 108 -8.57 -0.71 -25.18
C ARG A 108 -8.57 -1.85 -26.20
N SER A 109 -7.97 -2.98 -25.85
CA SER A 109 -7.93 -4.14 -26.75
C SER A 109 -9.30 -4.77 -27.02
N LEU A 110 -10.30 -4.51 -26.15
CA LEU A 110 -11.69 -4.92 -26.38
C LEU A 110 -12.37 -4.08 -27.46
N GLY A 111 -11.86 -2.88 -27.76
CA GLY A 111 -12.25 -2.09 -28.93
C GLY A 111 -13.62 -1.40 -28.87
N GLU A 112 -14.37 -1.55 -27.77
CA GLU A 112 -15.71 -0.99 -27.61
C GLU A 112 -15.78 -0.02 -26.41
N PRO A 113 -16.42 1.16 -26.55
CA PRO A 113 -16.76 2.00 -25.41
C PRO A 113 -17.64 1.24 -24.42
N GLY A 114 -17.37 1.39 -23.13
CA GLY A 114 -18.05 0.59 -22.11
C GLY A 114 -17.40 0.66 -20.73
N ALA A 115 -18.02 -0.05 -19.79
CA ALA A 115 -17.54 -0.17 -18.42
C ALA A 115 -17.18 -1.63 -18.12
N TYR A 116 -15.91 -1.86 -17.75
CA TYR A 116 -15.34 -3.18 -17.54
C TYR A 116 -14.97 -3.35 -16.06
N ALA A 117 -15.40 -4.47 -15.47
CA ALA A 117 -14.99 -4.82 -14.11
C ALA A 117 -13.48 -5.16 -14.09
N ALA A 118 -12.76 -4.68 -13.08
CA ALA A 118 -11.33 -4.89 -12.95
C ALA A 118 -10.95 -5.31 -11.53
N ASP A 119 -10.02 -6.26 -11.42
CA ASP A 119 -9.60 -6.85 -10.16
C ASP A 119 -8.20 -7.45 -10.30
N SER A 120 -7.23 -6.95 -9.54
CA SER A 120 -5.87 -7.44 -9.61
C SER A 120 -5.68 -8.80 -8.94
N GLY A 121 -6.65 -9.25 -8.14
CA GLY A 121 -6.44 -10.24 -7.08
C GLY A 121 -5.43 -9.75 -6.04
N TRP A 122 -5.18 -10.57 -5.02
CA TRP A 122 -4.18 -10.29 -3.99
C TRP A 122 -2.77 -10.56 -4.51
N ARG A 123 -1.88 -9.57 -4.35
CA ARG A 123 -0.48 -9.59 -4.78
C ARG A 123 0.44 -9.14 -3.67
N GLY A 124 1.70 -9.60 -3.68
CA GLY A 124 2.70 -9.18 -2.71
C GLY A 124 3.46 -7.93 -3.17
N VAL A 125 3.81 -7.07 -2.23
CA VAL A 125 4.75 -5.96 -2.42
C VAL A 125 5.78 -5.97 -1.29
N LEU A 126 7.05 -5.83 -1.65
CA LEU A 126 8.14 -5.72 -0.69
C LEU A 126 8.40 -4.24 -0.38
N LEU A 127 8.54 -3.92 0.90
CA LEU A 127 8.90 -2.58 1.35
C LEU A 127 10.37 -2.59 1.72
N THR A 128 11.13 -1.62 1.22
CA THR A 128 12.57 -1.55 1.50
C THR A 128 12.87 -0.38 2.44
N ARG A 129 13.95 -0.50 3.22
CA ARG A 129 14.42 0.58 4.10
C ARG A 129 14.66 1.89 3.34
N ARG A 130 15.16 1.81 2.10
CA ARG A 130 15.41 2.99 1.24
C ARG A 130 14.10 3.62 0.75
N GLY A 131 13.10 2.81 0.42
CA GLY A 131 11.80 3.32 -0.04
C GLY A 131 10.94 3.90 1.07
N SER A 132 10.97 3.31 2.27
CA SER A 132 10.42 3.90 3.48
C SER A 132 10.88 3.10 4.70
N ALA A 133 11.76 3.69 5.52
CA ALA A 133 12.23 3.04 6.74
C ALA A 133 11.07 2.76 7.72
N ASP A 134 10.07 3.64 7.78
CA ASP A 134 8.91 3.47 8.65
C ASP A 134 8.07 2.26 8.23
N TRP A 135 7.64 2.22 6.97
CA TRP A 135 6.81 1.12 6.46
C TRP A 135 7.56 -0.21 6.39
N TRP A 136 8.87 -0.16 6.11
CA TRP A 136 9.73 -1.33 6.16
C TRP A 136 9.84 -1.91 7.58
N LEU A 137 10.05 -1.08 8.61
CA LEU A 137 10.03 -1.55 10.00
C LEU A 137 8.63 -1.99 10.45
N ALA A 138 7.58 -1.33 9.93
CA ALA A 138 6.21 -1.60 10.33
C ALA A 138 5.67 -2.92 9.78
N LEU A 139 5.87 -3.18 8.49
CA LEU A 139 5.24 -4.28 7.76
C LEU A 139 6.23 -5.17 7.01
N ARG A 140 7.37 -4.60 6.57
CA ARG A 140 8.44 -5.25 5.78
C ARG A 140 8.03 -5.65 4.36
N GLY A 141 6.83 -6.17 4.22
CA GLY A 141 6.10 -6.36 2.97
C GLY A 141 4.62 -6.52 3.30
N ALA A 142 3.77 -6.35 2.30
CA ALA A 142 2.33 -6.49 2.48
C ALA A 142 1.71 -7.17 1.26
N GLN A 143 0.48 -7.61 1.40
CA GLN A 143 -0.34 -7.97 0.26
C GLN A 143 -1.29 -6.83 -0.05
N TYR A 144 -1.46 -6.53 -1.33
CA TYR A 144 -2.39 -5.53 -1.79
C TYR A 144 -3.35 -6.11 -2.82
N ARG A 145 -4.49 -5.45 -3.00
CA ARG A 145 -5.44 -5.69 -4.09
C ARG A 145 -5.99 -4.35 -4.54
N ILE A 146 -6.05 -4.15 -5.86
CA ILE A 146 -6.86 -3.11 -6.45
C ILE A 146 -8.07 -3.74 -7.14
N SER A 147 -9.23 -3.14 -6.98
CA SER A 147 -10.48 -3.59 -7.61
C SER A 147 -11.33 -2.38 -7.96
N GLY A 148 -12.09 -2.45 -9.04
CA GLY A 148 -12.82 -1.30 -9.53
C GLY A 148 -13.43 -1.48 -10.90
N THR A 149 -13.56 -0.36 -11.61
CA THR A 149 -14.18 -0.29 -12.94
C THR A 149 -13.33 0.58 -13.85
N VAL A 150 -13.04 0.07 -15.04
CA VAL A 150 -12.39 0.82 -16.11
C VAL A 150 -13.45 1.22 -17.13
N ARG A 151 -13.52 2.51 -17.45
CA ARG A 151 -14.43 3.05 -18.46
C ARG A 151 -13.65 3.51 -19.67
N VAL A 152 -14.08 3.05 -20.84
CA VAL A 152 -13.60 3.51 -22.15
C VAL A 152 -14.70 4.39 -22.73
N HIS A 153 -14.37 5.65 -23.01
CA HIS A 153 -15.29 6.62 -23.59
C HIS A 153 -15.27 6.57 -25.12
N GLU A 154 -16.28 7.18 -25.76
CA GLU A 154 -16.39 7.24 -27.23
C GLU A 154 -15.22 7.94 -27.90
N ASP A 155 -14.60 8.90 -27.20
CA ASP A 155 -13.40 9.63 -27.65
C ASP A 155 -12.10 8.83 -27.47
N GLY A 156 -12.17 7.60 -26.93
CA GLY A 156 -11.04 6.74 -26.66
C GLY A 156 -10.32 7.01 -25.33
N SER A 157 -10.75 8.01 -24.55
CA SER A 157 -10.21 8.26 -23.21
C SER A 157 -10.56 7.10 -22.27
N VAL A 158 -9.67 6.85 -21.30
CA VAL A 158 -9.81 5.73 -20.36
C VAL A 158 -9.64 6.21 -18.93
N VAL A 159 -10.67 5.96 -18.11
CA VAL A 159 -10.71 6.33 -16.69
C VAL A 159 -10.94 5.09 -15.84
N SER A 160 -10.15 4.93 -14.78
CA SER A 160 -10.28 3.82 -13.83
C SER A 160 -10.70 4.34 -12.46
N ASP A 161 -11.87 3.94 -11.99
CA ASP A 161 -12.23 4.06 -10.56
C ASP A 161 -11.75 2.82 -9.84
N TYR A 162 -11.04 2.99 -8.72
CA TYR A 162 -10.54 1.84 -7.97
C TYR A 162 -10.54 2.05 -6.46
N ARG A 163 -10.59 0.91 -5.78
CA ARG A 163 -10.32 0.75 -4.36
C ARG A 163 -8.97 0.07 -4.20
N PHE A 164 -8.16 0.55 -3.26
CA PHE A 164 -6.93 -0.10 -2.83
C PHE A 164 -7.13 -0.73 -1.45
N GLN A 165 -6.79 -2.01 -1.33
CA GLN A 165 -6.86 -2.78 -0.08
C GLN A 165 -5.48 -3.33 0.27
N VAL A 166 -5.18 -3.41 1.57
CA VAL A 166 -3.96 -4.02 2.10
C VAL A 166 -4.29 -5.07 3.16
N HIS A 167 -3.53 -6.17 3.14
CA HIS A 167 -3.55 -7.24 4.12
C HIS A 167 -2.12 -7.67 4.47
N LYS A 168 -1.85 -7.88 5.75
CA LYS A 168 -0.60 -8.49 6.22
C LYS A 168 -0.88 -9.33 7.46
N SER A 169 -0.55 -10.62 7.41
CA SER A 169 -0.33 -11.40 8.64
C SER A 169 0.95 -10.88 9.28
N TRP A 170 0.81 -10.21 10.43
CA TRP A 170 1.91 -9.63 11.17
C TRP A 170 2.36 -10.62 12.24
N ASN A 171 3.44 -11.32 11.94
CA ASN A 171 3.93 -12.46 12.69
C ASN A 171 5.47 -12.51 12.68
N PHE A 172 6.03 -13.32 13.58
CA PHE A 172 7.45 -13.62 13.66
C PHE A 172 7.66 -15.11 13.44
N ASP A 173 8.19 -15.49 12.28
CA ASP A 173 8.43 -16.90 11.95
C ASP A 173 9.66 -17.41 12.70
N ARG A 174 9.54 -18.55 13.41
CA ARG A 174 10.66 -19.13 14.16
C ARG A 174 11.78 -19.55 13.23
N GLY A 175 13.02 -19.40 13.71
CA GLY A 175 14.21 -19.81 12.96
C GLY A 175 14.58 -18.83 11.85
N GLU A 176 13.67 -17.91 11.49
CA GLU A 176 14.00 -16.80 10.63
C GLU A 176 14.69 -15.68 11.40
N SER A 177 15.42 -14.87 10.63
CA SER A 177 16.07 -13.68 11.13
C SER A 177 16.10 -12.65 10.02
N GLU A 178 16.21 -11.40 10.42
CA GLU A 178 16.27 -10.30 9.48
C GLU A 178 17.24 -9.25 10.02
N PHE A 179 18.20 -8.83 9.20
CA PHE A 179 19.33 -7.96 9.61
C PHE A 179 20.06 -8.41 10.89
N GLY A 180 20.22 -9.72 11.07
CA GLY A 180 20.87 -10.30 12.26
C GLY A 180 20.00 -10.29 13.52
N ILE A 181 18.76 -9.83 13.43
CA ILE A 181 17.78 -9.90 14.52
C ILE A 181 16.99 -11.21 14.36
N PRO A 182 17.16 -12.20 15.24
CA PRO A 182 16.38 -13.42 15.19
C PRO A 182 14.92 -13.14 15.54
N PHE A 183 14.00 -13.77 14.84
CA PHE A 183 12.56 -13.64 15.09
C PHE A 183 12.08 -14.53 16.24
N THR A 184 12.79 -15.62 16.52
CA THR A 184 12.46 -16.58 17.59
C THR A 184 12.15 -15.94 18.96
N PRO A 185 12.94 -14.96 19.48
CA PRO A 185 12.62 -14.31 20.75
C PRO A 185 11.30 -13.53 20.72
N PHE A 186 10.96 -12.93 19.58
CA PHE A 186 9.70 -12.20 19.41
C PHE A 186 8.54 -13.18 19.24
N ALA A 187 8.65 -14.20 18.38
CA ALA A 187 7.66 -15.28 18.30
C ALA A 187 7.33 -15.86 19.69
N ARG A 188 8.34 -16.02 20.54
CA ARG A 188 8.18 -16.49 21.92
C ARG A 188 7.35 -15.55 22.81
N LEU A 189 7.33 -14.23 22.56
CA LEU A 189 6.45 -13.32 23.30
C LEU A 189 4.97 -13.59 22.98
N HIS A 190 4.64 -13.99 21.75
CA HIS A 190 3.30 -14.47 21.37
C HIS A 190 2.94 -15.73 22.16
N GLU A 191 3.82 -16.72 22.12
CA GLU A 191 3.61 -18.03 22.73
C GLU A 191 3.48 -17.96 24.24
N THR A 192 4.10 -16.95 24.87
CA THR A 192 4.04 -16.74 26.32
C THR A 192 2.91 -15.81 26.76
N GLY A 193 2.12 -15.29 25.82
CA GLY A 193 1.04 -14.34 26.10
C GLY A 193 1.51 -12.94 26.51
N LEU A 194 2.81 -12.65 26.35
CA LEU A 194 3.42 -11.36 26.69
C LEU A 194 3.21 -10.31 25.59
N ALA A 195 2.93 -10.77 24.37
CA ALA A 195 2.52 -10.01 23.20
C ALA A 195 1.61 -10.89 22.34
N ARG A 196 1.00 -10.35 21.28
CA ARG A 196 0.15 -11.15 20.39
C ARG A 196 0.23 -10.65 18.97
N GLU A 197 0.54 -11.56 18.06
CA GLU A 197 0.52 -11.36 16.62
C GLU A 197 -0.90 -11.05 16.14
N PHE A 198 -1.01 -10.41 14.99
CA PHE A 198 -2.27 -9.85 14.52
C PHE A 198 -2.30 -9.74 13.00
N THR A 199 -3.48 -9.47 12.46
CA THR A 199 -3.64 -9.10 11.05
C THR A 199 -3.64 -7.58 10.92
N ALA A 200 -2.82 -7.05 10.03
CA ALA A 200 -2.87 -5.65 9.64
C ALA A 200 -3.71 -5.51 8.36
N VAL A 201 -4.71 -4.64 8.39
CA VAL A 201 -5.65 -4.41 7.28
C VAL A 201 -5.86 -2.93 7.05
N GLY A 202 -6.16 -2.54 5.82
CA GLY A 202 -6.49 -1.17 5.48
C GLY A 202 -7.11 -1.07 4.10
N GLU A 203 -7.83 0.01 3.85
CA GLU A 203 -8.47 0.27 2.58
C GLU A 203 -8.64 1.76 2.34
N VAL A 204 -8.68 2.12 1.06
CA VAL A 204 -9.07 3.44 0.58
C VAL A 204 -9.88 3.26 -0.70
N ASP A 205 -11.05 3.91 -0.73
CA ASP A 205 -11.99 3.89 -1.85
C ASP A 205 -11.96 5.21 -2.62
N GLY A 206 -12.64 5.25 -3.77
CA GLY A 206 -12.86 6.47 -4.55
C GLY A 206 -11.57 7.04 -5.15
N LEU A 207 -10.61 6.18 -5.47
CA LEU A 207 -9.43 6.59 -6.21
C LEU A 207 -9.75 6.60 -7.70
N VAL A 208 -9.23 7.60 -8.40
CA VAL A 208 -9.42 7.77 -9.84
C VAL A 208 -8.05 7.82 -10.49
N ASP A 209 -7.89 7.08 -11.59
CA ASP A 209 -6.74 7.15 -12.49
C ASP A 209 -7.25 7.51 -13.89
N SER A 210 -6.71 8.58 -14.47
CA SER A 210 -7.06 9.05 -15.81
C SER A 210 -5.79 9.25 -16.61
N ALA A 211 -5.63 8.47 -17.68
CA ALA A 211 -4.43 8.49 -18.52
C ALA A 211 -4.12 9.86 -19.14
N ASP A 212 -5.15 10.70 -19.29
CA ASP A 212 -5.07 12.00 -19.96
C ASP A 212 -4.72 13.16 -19.00
N ALA A 213 -4.71 12.92 -17.68
CA ALA A 213 -4.33 13.94 -16.69
C ALA A 213 -2.81 14.22 -16.71
N ASP A 214 -1.99 13.22 -17.02
CA ASP A 214 -0.53 13.37 -17.07
C ASP A 214 -0.04 14.10 -18.33
N ALA A 215 -0.86 14.16 -19.40
CA ALA A 215 -0.53 14.88 -20.64
C ALA A 215 -0.83 16.39 -20.56
N ALA A 216 -1.70 16.81 -19.65
CA ALA A 216 -2.11 18.21 -19.50
C ALA A 216 -1.18 19.04 -18.57
N GLY A 217 -0.20 18.40 -17.91
CA GLY A 217 0.67 19.03 -16.91
C GLY A 217 1.85 19.85 -17.45
N ASP A 218 2.13 19.81 -18.76
CA ASP A 218 3.36 20.38 -19.35
C ASP A 218 3.11 21.53 -20.33
N THR A 219 1.94 22.19 -20.26
CA THR A 219 1.73 23.46 -20.98
C THR A 219 2.02 24.65 -20.07
N GLU A 220 3.31 24.84 -19.72
CA GLU A 220 3.79 26.18 -19.38
C GLU A 220 3.64 27.05 -20.64
N ASP A 221 2.80 28.08 -20.54
CA ASP A 221 2.52 29.05 -21.60
C ASP A 221 3.81 29.81 -22.01
N PRO A 222 4.32 29.66 -23.25
CA PRO A 222 5.54 30.34 -23.69
C PRO A 222 5.25 31.78 -24.16
N ARG A 223 4.42 32.53 -23.41
CA ARG A 223 4.06 33.91 -23.75
C ARG A 223 4.14 34.88 -22.57
N GLU A 224 5.28 34.90 -21.88
CA GLU A 224 5.75 36.16 -21.30
C GLU A 224 7.28 36.26 -21.28
N SER A 225 7.86 36.26 -22.48
CA SER A 225 9.20 36.81 -22.70
C SER A 225 9.07 38.16 -23.40
N ARG A 226 9.20 39.25 -22.61
CA ARG A 226 9.62 40.54 -23.13
C ARG A 226 10.74 41.18 -22.29
N PRO A 227 11.60 41.98 -22.94
CA PRO A 227 13.02 41.98 -22.66
C PRO A 227 13.46 43.07 -21.68
N ARG A 228 14.63 42.83 -21.07
CA ARG A 228 15.48 43.86 -20.46
C ARG A 228 15.79 44.96 -21.49
N GLY A 229 15.20 46.13 -21.31
CA GLY A 229 15.64 47.38 -21.93
C GLY A 229 16.32 48.25 -20.88
N GLY A 230 17.61 48.50 -21.06
CA GLY A 230 18.39 49.37 -20.20
C GLY A 230 18.29 50.85 -20.56
N ILE A 231 18.55 51.66 -19.53
CA ILE A 231 19.16 53.00 -19.51
C ILE A 231 18.39 54.16 -20.16
N LEU A 232 17.94 55.11 -19.33
CA LEU A 232 18.31 56.52 -19.50
C LEU A 232 18.30 57.27 -18.17
N VAL A 233 19.41 57.96 -17.93
CA VAL A 233 19.66 58.96 -16.90
C VAL A 233 18.81 60.19 -17.19
N ASP A 234 18.19 60.79 -16.18
CA ASP A 234 18.11 62.25 -16.09
C ASP A 234 17.81 62.73 -14.66
N THR A 235 18.63 63.69 -14.22
CA THR A 235 18.48 64.52 -13.02
C THR A 235 17.69 65.78 -13.41
N PRO A 236 16.81 66.31 -12.55
CA PRO A 236 17.08 67.62 -11.94
C PRO A 236 16.73 67.60 -10.43
N ALA A 237 17.61 68.06 -9.54
CA ALA A 237 17.79 69.45 -9.10
C ALA A 237 16.64 70.03 -8.24
N SER A 238 16.97 70.24 -6.95
CA SER A 238 16.58 71.35 -6.07
C SER A 238 15.16 71.40 -5.48
N GLU A 239 15.05 71.37 -4.14
CA GLU A 239 14.83 72.55 -3.26
C GLU A 239 14.42 72.08 -1.85
N GLY A 240 15.03 72.68 -0.81
CA GLY A 240 14.61 72.56 0.60
C GLY A 240 15.72 72.26 1.58
#